data_AF-A0A1B0DMM2-F1
#
_entry.id   AF-A0A1B0DMM2-F1
#
_cell.length_a   1.000
_cell.length_b   1.000
_cell.length_c   1.000
_cell.angle_alpha   90.00
_cell.angle_beta   90.00
_cell.angle_gamma   90.00
#
_symmetry.space_group_name_H-M   'P 1'
#
loop_
_entity.id
_entity.type
_entity.pdbx_description
1 polymer ?
#
loop_
_entity_poly.entity_id
_entity_poly.type
_entity_poly.pdbx_seq_one_letter_code
_entity_poly.pdbx_strand_id
1 'polypeptide(L)'
;MCLKKLNEEHSCENNRENKVLKKIEPLDADAANREMADNIFLYFLHNIGPMSGIGLTDIVGFINTQNASSSVPDVQILNIHYLRGVPGFTKFLSTYGFEEEIEKSILEEYETGDILVHGVVLTKQKVPGKIELRSKDPLDYPKITANYLEDESEMDTVVRAIRILQEMSKTKPYQQHEAQEVRVKIEECDKLEKDSDDYWKCYVRYMSTTCFHPVGTVKMGPDSDPEAVVDPELRVRGIKKFL
;
A
#
# COMPACT_ATOMS: atom_id res chain seq x y z
N MET A 1 -20.68 -16.09 16.55
CA MET A 1 -21.97 -16.75 16.86
C MET A 1 -22.92 -15.71 17.46
N CYS A 2 -23.81 -15.13 16.66
CA CYS A 2 -25.05 -14.50 17.13
C CYS A 2 -26.07 -14.49 15.97
N LEU A 3 -27.33 -14.75 16.30
CA LEU A 3 -28.42 -15.19 15.42
C LEU A 3 -29.22 -14.04 14.81
N LYS A 4 -29.79 -14.33 13.62
CA LYS A 4 -30.85 -13.66 12.84
C LYS A 4 -31.68 -12.56 13.54
N LYS A 5 -31.90 -11.46 12.80
CA LYS A 5 -33.25 -10.95 12.48
C LYS A 5 -33.33 -10.58 11.00
N LEU A 6 -34.34 -11.14 10.32
CA LEU A 6 -34.81 -10.78 8.98
C LEU A 6 -35.86 -9.66 9.11
N ASN A 7 -35.94 -8.85 8.05
CA ASN A 7 -36.94 -7.82 7.74
C ASN A 7 -36.73 -6.46 8.40
N GLU A 8 -36.10 -5.56 7.65
CA GLU A 8 -36.60 -4.20 7.37
C GLU A 8 -35.79 -3.64 6.18
N GLU A 9 -36.48 -3.10 5.17
CA GLU A 9 -35.88 -2.33 4.08
C GLU A 9 -35.18 -1.12 4.70
N HIS A 10 -33.85 -1.14 4.75
CA HIS A 10 -33.05 0.04 5.06
C HIS A 10 -32.11 0.30 3.90
N SER A 11 -32.40 1.40 3.22
CA SER A 11 -31.45 2.23 2.48
C SER A 11 -30.02 2.03 2.99
N CYS A 12 -29.15 1.43 2.17
CA CYS A 12 -27.71 1.56 2.30
C CYS A 12 -27.33 2.99 1.91
N GLU A 13 -27.66 3.95 2.76
CA GLU A 13 -27.08 5.28 2.70
C GLU A 13 -25.60 5.15 3.08
N ASN A 14 -24.75 5.44 2.09
CA ASN A 14 -23.30 5.43 2.15
C ASN A 14 -22.76 6.28 3.31
N ASN A 15 -22.60 5.68 4.48
CA ASN A 15 -21.90 6.29 5.61
C ASN A 15 -20.36 6.07 5.56
N ARG A 16 -19.82 5.71 4.38
CA ARG A 16 -18.38 5.63 4.13
C ARG A 16 -17.75 6.98 3.73
N GLU A 17 -18.54 8.00 3.40
CA GLU A 17 -17.99 9.29 2.93
C GLU A 17 -17.47 10.22 4.05
N ASN A 18 -17.75 9.94 5.33
CA ASN A 18 -17.42 10.86 6.44
C ASN A 18 -16.29 10.42 7.38
N LYS A 19 -15.59 9.31 7.11
CA LYS A 19 -14.48 8.84 7.99
C LYS A 19 -13.07 9.14 7.46
N VAL A 20 -12.94 9.62 6.23
CA VAL A 20 -11.62 9.82 5.56
C VAL A 20 -11.05 11.24 5.78
N LEU A 21 -11.83 12.16 6.36
CA LEU A 21 -11.36 13.49 6.72
C LEU A 21 -11.35 13.66 8.24
N LYS A 22 -10.63 12.79 8.97
CA LYS A 22 -10.08 13.24 10.26
C LYS A 22 -9.18 14.43 9.90
N LYS A 23 -9.43 15.60 10.49
CA LYS A 23 -8.44 16.68 10.52
C LYS A 23 -7.11 16.01 10.88
N ILE A 24 -6.11 16.14 10.00
CA ILE A 24 -4.74 15.76 10.36
C ILE A 24 -4.44 16.59 11.59
N GLU A 25 -4.43 15.96 12.76
CA GLU A 25 -4.01 16.63 13.97
C GLU A 25 -2.58 17.11 13.73
N PRO A 26 -2.25 18.36 14.11
CA PRO A 26 -0.91 18.86 13.91
C PRO A 26 0.05 17.90 14.59
N LEU A 27 1.05 17.44 13.84
CA LEU A 27 2.15 16.63 14.35
C LEU A 27 2.65 17.29 15.64
N ASP A 28 2.66 16.54 16.74
CA ASP A 28 3.29 16.99 17.98
C ASP A 28 4.78 17.26 17.67
N ALA A 29 5.11 18.54 17.56
CA ALA A 29 6.43 18.98 17.16
C ALA A 29 7.50 18.53 18.16
N ASP A 30 7.16 18.43 19.45
CA ASP A 30 8.09 17.99 20.48
C ASP A 30 8.34 16.49 20.40
N ALA A 31 7.30 15.69 20.13
CA ALA A 31 7.47 14.27 19.87
C ALA A 31 8.29 14.01 18.60
N ALA A 32 8.00 14.73 17.51
CA ALA A 32 8.74 14.62 16.25
C ALA A 32 10.21 15.04 16.42
N ASN A 33 10.48 16.08 17.21
CA ASN A 33 11.85 16.52 17.50
C ASN A 33 12.62 15.51 18.36
N ARG A 34 11.97 14.86 19.34
CA ARG A 34 12.59 13.78 20.13
C ARG A 34 12.93 12.58 19.24
N GLU A 35 11.99 12.13 18.42
CA GLU A 35 12.21 11.05 17.46
C GLU A 35 13.37 11.35 16.50
N MET A 36 13.44 12.57 15.98
CA MET A 36 14.56 13.02 15.15
C MET A 36 15.89 12.96 15.90
N ALA A 37 15.94 13.43 17.14
CA ALA A 37 17.16 13.39 17.96
C ALA A 37 17.61 11.95 18.23
N ASP A 38 16.68 11.05 18.53
CA ASP A 38 16.97 9.62 18.74
C ASP A 38 17.52 8.97 17.46
N ASN A 39 16.91 9.25 16.31
CA ASN A 39 17.38 8.73 15.02
C ASN A 39 18.79 9.25 14.65
N ILE A 40 19.09 10.51 14.94
CA ILE A 40 20.43 11.09 14.77
C ILE A 40 21.44 10.36 15.68
N PHE A 41 21.08 10.14 16.95
CA PHE A 41 21.94 9.47 17.91
C PHE A 41 22.24 8.02 17.50
N LEU A 42 21.21 7.26 17.10
CA LEU A 42 21.35 5.88 16.61
C LEU A 42 22.25 5.80 15.38
N TYR A 43 22.12 6.76 14.45
CA TYR A 43 22.96 6.81 13.27
C TYR A 43 24.44 7.03 13.63
N PHE A 44 24.74 8.07 14.44
CA PHE A 44 26.14 8.40 14.76
C PHE A 44 26.84 7.35 15.61
N LEU A 45 26.14 6.68 16.52
CA LEU A 45 26.78 5.73 17.44
C LEU A 45 26.80 4.30 16.92
N HIS A 46 25.79 3.90 16.15
CA HIS A 46 25.59 2.50 15.79
C HIS A 46 25.52 2.28 14.27
N ASN A 47 25.48 3.34 13.46
CA ASN A 47 25.20 3.29 12.02
C ASN A 47 23.88 2.54 11.71
N ILE A 48 22.87 2.71 12.56
CA ILE A 48 21.52 2.15 12.37
C ILE A 48 20.47 3.26 12.36
N GLY A 49 19.23 2.88 12.02
CA GLY A 49 18.10 3.80 11.99
C GLY A 49 17.84 4.36 10.60
N PRO A 50 16.76 5.16 10.43
CA PRO A 50 16.25 5.60 9.14
C PRO A 50 17.23 6.48 8.34
N MET A 51 18.29 7.00 8.97
CA MET A 51 19.33 7.80 8.32
C MET A 51 20.48 6.96 7.74
N SER A 52 20.53 5.65 8.05
CA SER A 52 21.60 4.74 7.60
C SER A 52 21.37 4.13 6.22
N GLY A 53 20.19 4.34 5.62
CA GLY A 53 19.80 3.83 4.31
C GLY A 53 18.99 4.84 3.49
N ILE A 54 18.59 4.45 2.29
CA ILE A 54 17.64 5.20 1.45
C ILE A 54 16.17 4.88 1.80
N GLY A 55 15.94 4.03 2.79
CA GLY A 55 14.64 3.76 3.39
C GLY A 55 13.82 2.79 2.54
N LEU A 56 12.64 3.24 2.10
CA LEU A 56 11.62 2.39 1.47
C LEU A 56 12.09 1.67 0.19
N THR A 57 13.16 2.17 -0.43
CA THR A 57 13.73 1.65 -1.69
C THR A 57 15.11 1.01 -1.52
N ASP A 58 15.54 0.71 -0.29
CA ASP A 58 16.85 0.08 -0.03
C ASP A 58 16.99 -1.28 -0.75
N ILE A 59 15.93 -2.08 -0.73
CA ILE A 59 15.92 -3.42 -1.35
C ILE A 59 14.65 -3.59 -2.18
N VAL A 60 14.80 -3.49 -3.49
CA VAL A 60 13.71 -3.64 -4.46
C VAL A 60 13.96 -4.86 -5.35
N GLY A 61 12.92 -5.68 -5.53
CA GLY A 61 12.92 -6.81 -6.46
C GLY A 61 11.86 -6.65 -7.53
N PHE A 62 12.06 -7.32 -8.67
CA PHE A 62 11.03 -7.45 -9.71
C PHE A 62 10.88 -8.93 -10.05
N ILE A 63 9.64 -9.40 -10.12
CA ILE A 63 9.33 -10.80 -10.42
C ILE A 63 8.28 -10.90 -11.52
N ASN A 64 8.30 -12.04 -12.19
CA ASN A 64 7.27 -12.48 -13.13
C ASN A 64 6.49 -13.62 -12.48
N THR A 65 5.21 -13.41 -12.14
CA THR A 65 4.39 -14.43 -11.45
C THR A 65 3.79 -15.47 -12.38
N GLN A 66 3.63 -15.16 -13.68
CA GLN A 66 3.03 -16.07 -14.65
C GLN A 66 4.00 -16.54 -15.73
N ASN A 67 4.74 -15.61 -16.34
CA ASN A 67 5.65 -15.92 -17.44
C ASN A 67 7.07 -15.47 -17.08
N ALA A 68 7.88 -16.41 -16.60
CA ALA A 68 9.25 -16.16 -16.18
C ALA A 68 10.12 -15.52 -17.29
N SER A 69 9.80 -15.74 -18.56
CA SER A 69 10.53 -15.19 -19.71
C SER A 69 10.04 -13.81 -20.17
N SER A 70 9.04 -13.23 -19.52
CA SER A 70 8.58 -11.87 -19.84
C SER A 70 9.68 -10.84 -19.57
N SER A 71 9.91 -9.95 -20.52
CA SER A 71 10.83 -8.81 -20.34
C SER A 71 10.26 -7.71 -19.45
N VAL A 72 8.94 -7.73 -19.20
CA VAL A 72 8.25 -6.78 -18.33
C VAL A 72 7.76 -7.52 -17.09
N PRO A 73 8.28 -7.20 -15.89
CA PRO A 73 7.81 -7.78 -14.64
C PRO A 73 6.35 -7.40 -14.39
N ASP A 74 5.56 -8.33 -13.84
CA ASP A 74 4.17 -8.06 -13.43
C ASP A 74 4.07 -7.60 -11.97
N VAL A 75 5.13 -7.82 -11.18
CA VAL A 75 5.19 -7.42 -9.76
C VAL A 75 6.56 -6.81 -9.42
N GLN A 76 6.51 -5.71 -8.67
CA GLN A 76 7.64 -5.14 -7.94
C GLN A 76 7.46 -5.44 -6.45
N ILE A 77 8.54 -5.85 -5.78
CA ILE A 77 8.58 -6.07 -4.35
C ILE A 77 9.41 -4.95 -3.71
N LEU A 78 8.78 -4.20 -2.81
CA LEU A 78 9.45 -3.22 -1.94
C LEU A 78 9.69 -3.88 -0.59
N ASN A 79 10.96 -4.10 -0.22
CA ASN A 79 11.30 -4.71 1.06
C ASN A 79 11.68 -3.60 2.03
N ILE A 80 10.92 -3.49 3.13
CA ILE A 80 11.12 -2.45 4.13
C ILE A 80 11.37 -3.13 5.47
N HIS A 81 12.54 -2.87 6.05
CA HIS A 81 12.96 -3.49 7.28
C HIS A 81 12.81 -2.52 8.46
N TYR A 82 12.15 -2.97 9.52
CA TYR A 82 11.96 -2.27 10.77
C TYR A 82 12.63 -3.05 11.89
N LEU A 83 13.73 -2.49 12.39
CA LEU A 83 14.44 -3.04 13.54
C LEU A 83 13.67 -2.74 14.82
N ARG A 84 13.44 -3.75 15.65
CA ARG A 84 12.73 -3.59 16.91
C ARG A 84 13.38 -2.52 17.79
N GLY A 85 12.53 -1.66 18.36
CA GLY A 85 12.96 -0.56 19.23
C GLY A 85 13.53 0.65 18.49
N VAL A 86 13.64 0.60 17.15
CA VAL A 86 13.97 1.78 16.35
C VAL A 86 12.67 2.55 16.06
N PRO A 87 12.65 3.89 16.27
CA PRO A 87 11.48 4.69 15.93
C PRO A 87 11.12 4.64 14.44
N GLY A 88 9.83 4.68 14.13
CA GLY A 88 9.31 4.83 12.76
C GLY A 88 8.27 3.80 12.33
N PHE A 89 8.23 2.61 12.92
CA PHE A 89 7.29 1.56 12.51
C PHE A 89 5.81 1.92 12.80
N THR A 90 5.51 2.46 13.98
CA THR A 90 4.15 2.94 14.32
C THR A 90 3.69 4.06 13.39
N LYS A 91 4.62 4.93 12.96
CA LYS A 91 4.32 6.00 12.00
C LYS A 91 4.03 5.44 10.61
N PHE A 92 4.73 4.38 10.21
CA PHE A 92 4.41 3.64 9.00
C PHE A 92 2.98 3.10 9.05
N LEU A 93 2.59 2.39 10.12
CA LEU A 93 1.24 1.82 10.24
C LEU A 93 0.13 2.89 10.19
N SER A 94 0.30 3.98 10.96
CA SER A 94 -0.68 5.08 10.98
C SER A 94 -0.78 5.84 9.65
N THR A 95 0.28 5.89 8.84
CA THR A 95 0.25 6.51 7.50
C THR A 95 -0.69 5.78 6.54
N TYR A 96 -0.79 4.46 6.66
CA TYR A 96 -1.67 3.65 5.80
C TYR A 96 -3.10 3.52 6.33
N GLY A 97 -3.35 3.95 7.58
CA GLY A 97 -4.70 4.05 8.13
C GLY A 97 -5.41 2.71 8.27
N PHE A 98 -4.67 1.66 8.66
CA PHE A 98 -5.26 0.36 8.97
C PHE A 98 -6.27 0.46 10.12
N GLU A 99 -7.17 -0.52 10.19
CA GLU A 99 -8.08 -0.63 11.33
C GLU A 99 -7.29 -0.89 12.63
N GLU A 100 -7.78 -0.37 13.76
CA GLU A 100 -7.07 -0.37 15.05
C GLU A 100 -6.67 -1.78 15.51
N GLU A 101 -7.54 -2.77 15.32
CA GLU A 101 -7.25 -4.17 15.68
C GLU A 101 -6.15 -4.79 14.80
N ILE A 102 -6.12 -4.43 13.51
CA ILE A 102 -5.07 -4.85 12.58
C ILE A 102 -3.74 -4.24 13.02
N GLU A 103 -3.71 -2.91 13.23
CA GLU A 103 -2.51 -2.18 13.69
C GLU A 103 -1.97 -2.76 14.99
N LYS A 104 -2.84 -2.98 15.98
CA LYS A 104 -2.47 -3.58 17.26
C LYS A 104 -1.87 -4.97 17.10
N SER A 105 -2.45 -5.83 16.26
CA SER A 105 -1.91 -7.18 16.03
C SER A 105 -0.51 -7.14 15.42
N ILE A 106 -0.22 -6.18 14.54
CA ILE A 106 1.11 -6.01 13.94
C ILE A 106 2.11 -5.48 14.97
N LEU A 107 1.68 -4.55 15.84
CA LEU A 107 2.53 -4.02 16.91
C LEU A 107 2.86 -5.08 17.96
N GLU A 108 1.92 -5.96 18.32
CA GLU A 108 2.17 -7.11 19.22
C GLU A 108 3.30 -8.00 18.69
N GLU A 109 3.36 -8.23 17.37
CA GLU A 109 4.41 -9.01 16.73
C GLU A 109 5.76 -8.27 16.70
N TYR A 110 5.74 -6.95 16.46
CA TYR A 110 6.94 -6.10 16.49
C TYR A 110 7.65 -6.05 17.84
N GLU A 111 6.93 -6.23 18.96
CA GLU A 111 7.54 -6.34 20.28
C GLU A 111 8.42 -7.60 20.41
N THR A 112 8.14 -8.63 19.63
CA THR A 112 8.85 -9.92 19.69
C THR A 112 10.13 -9.94 18.85
N GLY A 113 10.19 -9.17 17.77
CA GLY A 113 11.34 -9.16 16.85
C GLY A 113 11.27 -8.11 15.76
N ASP A 114 12.26 -8.13 14.88
CA ASP A 114 12.33 -7.25 13.72
C ASP A 114 11.25 -7.61 12.69
N ILE A 115 10.75 -6.61 11.96
CA ILE A 115 9.69 -6.78 10.95
C ILE A 115 10.23 -6.47 9.57
N LEU A 116 10.11 -7.42 8.65
CA LEU A 116 10.34 -7.23 7.22
C LEU A 116 9.01 -7.17 6.50
N VAL A 117 8.67 -6.00 5.97
CA VAL A 117 7.48 -5.79 5.15
C VAL A 117 7.82 -6.04 3.69
N HIS A 118 7.06 -6.91 3.03
CA HIS A 118 7.09 -7.10 1.59
C HIS A 118 5.92 -6.37 0.93
N GLY A 119 6.15 -5.16 0.43
CA GLY A 119 5.19 -4.42 -0.37
C GLY A 119 5.07 -5.02 -1.77
N VAL A 120 3.96 -5.71 -2.05
CA VAL A 120 3.65 -6.27 -3.38
C VAL A 120 2.97 -5.20 -4.23
N VAL A 121 3.68 -4.70 -5.24
CA VAL A 121 3.20 -3.64 -6.14
C VAL A 121 2.97 -4.22 -7.53
N LEU A 122 1.73 -4.12 -8.02
CA LEU A 122 1.40 -4.45 -9.40
C LEU A 122 2.00 -3.38 -10.32
N THR A 123 2.85 -3.80 -11.27
CA THR A 123 3.57 -2.87 -12.16
C THR A 123 2.69 -2.38 -13.32
N LYS A 124 1.58 -3.08 -13.58
CA LYS A 124 0.62 -2.75 -14.62
C LYS A 124 -0.80 -2.95 -14.12
N GLN A 125 -1.45 -1.85 -13.79
CA GLN A 125 -2.87 -1.83 -13.55
C GLN A 125 -3.63 -2.04 -14.86
N LYS A 126 -4.68 -2.87 -14.82
CA LYS A 126 -5.51 -3.24 -15.96
C LYS A 126 -6.61 -2.23 -16.22
N VAL A 127 -7.22 -1.74 -15.14
CA VAL A 127 -8.35 -0.81 -15.19
C VAL A 127 -7.87 0.56 -14.71
N PRO A 128 -7.77 1.58 -15.58
CA PRO A 128 -7.40 2.93 -15.16
C PRO A 128 -8.42 3.51 -14.17
N GLY A 129 -7.92 4.30 -13.23
CA GLY A 129 -8.75 5.14 -12.37
C GLY A 129 -9.21 6.43 -13.06
N LYS A 130 -9.95 7.25 -12.33
CA LYS A 130 -10.39 8.58 -12.76
C LYS A 130 -10.35 9.60 -11.62
N ILE A 131 -10.15 10.87 -11.99
CA ILE A 131 -10.27 12.03 -11.10
C ILE A 131 -11.34 12.95 -11.68
N GLU A 132 -12.34 13.28 -10.87
CA GLU A 132 -13.49 14.09 -11.27
C GLU A 132 -13.65 15.27 -10.30
N LEU A 133 -14.11 16.42 -10.81
CA LEU A 133 -14.48 17.54 -9.96
C LEU A 133 -15.67 17.14 -9.08
N ARG A 134 -15.58 17.43 -7.79
CA ARG A 134 -16.70 17.22 -6.86
C ARG A 134 -17.77 18.29 -6.99
N SER A 135 -17.33 19.53 -7.20
CA SER A 135 -18.21 20.70 -7.33
C SER A 135 -17.57 21.73 -8.28
N LYS A 136 -18.19 22.91 -8.37
CA LYS A 136 -17.63 24.06 -9.10
C LYS A 136 -16.65 24.88 -8.25
N ASP A 137 -16.57 24.63 -6.94
CA ASP A 137 -15.63 25.30 -6.05
C ASP A 137 -14.23 24.71 -6.26
N PRO A 138 -13.22 25.49 -6.69
CA PRO A 138 -11.86 24.98 -6.87
C PRO A 138 -11.16 24.59 -5.55
N LEU A 139 -11.70 24.98 -4.39
CA LEU A 139 -11.18 24.60 -3.08
C LEU A 139 -11.69 23.24 -2.60
N ASP A 140 -12.74 22.69 -3.25
CA ASP A 140 -13.24 21.36 -2.93
C ASP A 140 -12.28 20.29 -3.45
N TYR A 141 -11.93 19.33 -2.59
CA TYR A 141 -11.14 18.17 -3.00
C TYR A 141 -11.85 17.36 -4.09
N PRO A 142 -11.13 16.89 -5.12
CA PRO A 142 -11.72 16.12 -6.20
C PRO A 142 -12.25 14.76 -5.70
N LYS A 143 -13.10 14.14 -6.50
CA LYS A 143 -13.47 12.73 -6.35
C LYS A 143 -12.41 11.90 -7.08
N ILE A 144 -11.77 10.99 -6.35
CA ILE A 144 -10.76 10.09 -6.89
C ILE A 144 -11.32 8.67 -6.84
N THR A 145 -11.25 7.95 -7.96
CA THR A 145 -11.62 6.54 -8.06
C THR A 145 -10.45 5.80 -8.67
N ALA A 146 -9.72 5.03 -7.86
CA ALA A 146 -8.47 4.41 -8.28
C ALA A 146 -8.65 3.06 -9.00
N ASN A 147 -9.78 2.37 -8.82
CA ASN A 147 -10.05 1.04 -9.38
C ASN A 147 -8.97 -0.01 -9.00
N TYR A 148 -8.46 0.04 -7.77
CA TYR A 148 -7.52 -0.96 -7.28
C TYR A 148 -8.18 -2.34 -7.22
N LEU A 149 -7.54 -3.36 -7.79
CA LEU A 149 -8.01 -4.74 -7.79
C LEU A 149 -9.41 -4.93 -8.40
N GLU A 150 -9.81 -4.00 -9.29
CA GLU A 150 -11.08 -4.09 -10.02
C GLU A 150 -11.08 -5.28 -11.00
N ASP A 151 -9.92 -5.59 -11.58
CA ASP A 151 -9.74 -6.79 -12.39
C ASP A 151 -9.32 -7.95 -11.47
N GLU A 152 -10.16 -8.99 -11.37
CA GLU A 152 -9.91 -10.14 -10.50
C GLU A 152 -8.57 -10.86 -10.81
N SER A 153 -8.03 -10.74 -12.04
CA SER A 153 -6.71 -11.31 -12.36
C SER A 153 -5.55 -10.59 -11.64
N GLU A 154 -5.75 -9.34 -11.20
CA GLU A 154 -4.81 -8.61 -10.36
C GLU A 154 -4.73 -9.23 -8.97
N MET A 155 -5.88 -9.60 -8.39
CA MET A 155 -5.95 -10.33 -7.12
C MET A 155 -5.18 -11.65 -7.19
N ASP A 156 -5.40 -12.44 -8.24
CA ASP A 156 -4.66 -13.69 -8.44
C ASP A 156 -3.15 -13.45 -8.62
N THR A 157 -2.75 -12.31 -9.19
CA THR A 157 -1.34 -11.92 -9.32
C THR A 157 -0.71 -11.65 -7.96
N VAL A 158 -1.40 -10.92 -7.08
CA VAL A 158 -0.93 -10.67 -5.71
C VAL A 158 -0.83 -11.98 -4.93
N VAL A 159 -1.82 -12.87 -5.03
CA VAL A 159 -1.77 -14.19 -4.35
C VAL A 159 -0.57 -15.02 -4.85
N ARG A 160 -0.30 -15.06 -6.16
CA ARG A 160 0.91 -15.74 -6.68
C ARG A 160 2.20 -15.12 -6.14
N ALA A 161 2.28 -13.79 -6.03
CA ALA A 161 3.43 -13.12 -5.45
C ALA A 161 3.64 -13.51 -3.97
N ILE A 162 2.55 -13.60 -3.18
CA ILE A 162 2.60 -14.09 -1.80
C ILE A 162 3.17 -15.51 -1.76
N ARG A 163 2.73 -16.43 -2.63
CA ARG A 163 3.29 -17.79 -2.70
C ARG A 163 4.78 -17.80 -2.98
N ILE A 164 5.26 -16.93 -3.88
CA ILE A 164 6.70 -16.80 -4.16
C ILE A 164 7.46 -16.30 -2.93
N LEU A 165 6.91 -15.32 -2.20
CA LEU A 165 7.52 -14.81 -0.96
C LEU A 165 7.55 -15.86 0.14
N GLN A 166 6.51 -16.70 0.25
CA GLN A 166 6.47 -17.85 1.17
C GLN A 166 7.53 -18.91 0.83
N GLU A 167 7.83 -19.14 -0.45
CA GLU A 167 8.96 -20.01 -0.84
C GLU A 167 10.31 -19.33 -0.57
N MET A 168 10.40 -18.01 -0.76
CA MET A 168 11.60 -17.23 -0.47
C MET A 168 11.96 -17.28 1.03
N SER A 169 10.97 -17.25 1.93
CA SER A 169 11.20 -17.34 3.38
C SER A 169 11.76 -18.69 3.82
N LYS A 170 11.62 -19.75 3.00
CA LYS A 170 12.19 -21.08 3.26
C LYS A 170 13.67 -21.20 2.86
N THR A 171 14.23 -20.18 2.21
CA THR A 171 15.64 -20.19 1.79
C THR A 171 16.60 -20.07 2.98
N LYS A 172 17.82 -20.58 2.81
CA LYS A 172 18.84 -20.58 3.87
C LYS A 172 19.07 -19.19 4.53
N PRO A 173 19.18 -18.07 3.79
CA PRO A 173 19.37 -16.77 4.43
C PRO A 173 18.21 -16.38 5.36
N TYR A 174 16.96 -16.58 4.95
CA TYR A 174 15.80 -16.31 5.80
C TYR A 174 15.74 -17.22 7.03
N GLN A 175 15.99 -18.51 6.83
CA GLN A 175 15.97 -19.49 7.92
C GLN A 175 17.11 -19.26 8.94
N GLN A 176 18.27 -18.75 8.51
CA GLN A 176 19.37 -18.36 9.41
C GLN A 176 19.00 -17.20 10.33
N HIS A 177 18.03 -16.38 9.94
CA HIS A 177 17.49 -15.29 10.74
C HIS A 177 16.14 -15.64 11.39
N GLU A 178 15.79 -16.94 11.43
CA GLU A 178 14.56 -17.44 12.05
C GLU A 178 13.30 -16.73 11.53
N ALA A 179 13.32 -16.31 10.26
CA ALA A 179 12.22 -15.56 9.67
C ALA A 179 10.92 -16.38 9.66
N GLN A 180 9.85 -15.77 10.15
CA GLN A 180 8.52 -16.36 10.22
C GLN A 180 7.51 -15.42 9.56
N GLU A 181 6.47 -16.03 8.97
CA GLU A 181 5.34 -15.27 8.45
C GLU A 181 4.54 -14.68 9.61
N VAL A 182 4.45 -13.35 9.64
CA VAL A 182 3.64 -12.62 10.61
C VAL A 182 2.18 -12.80 10.27
N ARG A 183 1.39 -13.31 11.22
CA ARG A 183 -0.05 -13.48 11.03
C ARG A 183 -0.81 -12.30 11.62
N VAL A 184 -1.17 -11.37 10.75
CA VAL A 184 -2.06 -10.24 11.08
C VAL A 184 -3.46 -10.78 11.41
N LYS A 185 -4.05 -10.30 12.51
CA LYS A 185 -5.40 -10.69 12.93
C LYS A 185 -6.43 -9.92 12.09
N ILE A 186 -7.22 -10.64 11.30
CA ILE A 186 -8.31 -10.07 10.50
C ILE A 186 -9.52 -10.98 10.69
N GLU A 187 -10.50 -10.52 11.47
CA GLU A 187 -11.58 -11.37 12.01
C GLU A 187 -12.38 -12.10 10.92
N GLU A 188 -12.60 -11.45 9.78
CA GLU A 188 -13.29 -12.01 8.63
C GLU A 188 -12.46 -13.08 7.92
N CYS A 189 -11.15 -12.86 7.80
CA CYS A 189 -10.26 -13.78 7.11
C CYS A 189 -9.89 -14.97 7.98
N ASP A 190 -9.80 -14.80 9.31
CA ASP A 190 -9.47 -15.88 10.26
C ASP A 190 -10.55 -16.98 10.36
N LYS A 191 -11.73 -16.77 9.75
CA LYS A 191 -12.79 -17.78 9.57
C LYS A 191 -12.50 -18.75 8.42
N LEU A 192 -11.56 -18.42 7.54
CA LEU A 192 -11.18 -19.21 6.38
C LEU A 192 -10.06 -20.20 6.72
N GLU A 193 -9.90 -21.23 5.89
CA GLU A 193 -8.80 -22.18 6.05
C GLU A 193 -7.46 -21.46 5.99
N LYS A 194 -6.62 -21.71 7.00
CA LYS A 194 -5.30 -21.08 7.09
C LYS A 194 -4.49 -21.39 5.84
N ASP A 195 -3.85 -20.34 5.31
CA ASP A 195 -2.97 -20.43 4.15
C ASP A 195 -3.66 -20.90 2.85
N SER A 196 -4.99 -20.88 2.81
CA SER A 196 -5.75 -21.08 1.56
C SER A 196 -5.70 -19.84 0.65
N ASP A 197 -5.97 -20.01 -0.64
CA ASP A 197 -6.06 -18.88 -1.57
C ASP A 197 -7.20 -17.93 -1.17
N ASP A 198 -8.33 -18.46 -0.65
CA ASP A 198 -9.43 -17.63 -0.17
C ASP A 198 -9.03 -16.77 1.03
N TYR A 199 -8.22 -17.32 1.96
CA TYR A 199 -7.64 -16.56 3.06
C TYR A 199 -6.79 -15.40 2.54
N TRP A 200 -5.89 -15.65 1.60
CA TRP A 200 -5.02 -14.61 1.05
C TRP A 200 -5.79 -13.57 0.23
N LYS A 201 -6.80 -13.99 -0.54
CA LYS A 201 -7.71 -13.05 -1.23
C LYS A 201 -8.48 -12.17 -0.26
N CYS A 202 -8.86 -12.69 0.91
CA CYS A 202 -9.45 -11.90 1.97
C CYS A 202 -8.42 -10.92 2.56
N TYR A 203 -7.25 -11.42 2.97
CA TYR A 203 -6.16 -10.64 3.54
C TYR A 203 -5.78 -9.44 2.66
N VAL A 204 -5.59 -9.68 1.36
CA VAL A 204 -5.22 -8.64 0.38
C VAL A 204 -6.25 -7.51 0.34
N ARG A 205 -7.55 -7.78 0.50
CA ARG A 205 -8.58 -6.72 0.49
C ARG A 205 -8.47 -5.76 1.69
N TYR A 206 -7.99 -6.24 2.83
CA TYR A 206 -7.81 -5.42 4.04
C TYR A 206 -6.44 -4.74 4.09
N MET A 207 -5.42 -5.37 3.52
CA MET A 207 -4.03 -4.92 3.63
C MET A 207 -3.55 -4.10 2.42
N SER A 208 -4.30 -4.10 1.31
CA SER A 208 -3.93 -3.35 0.11
C SER A 208 -4.10 -1.85 0.30
N THR A 209 -3.14 -1.10 -0.23
CA THR A 209 -3.10 0.36 -0.20
C THR A 209 -2.30 0.89 -1.39
N THR A 210 -2.21 2.21 -1.52
CA THR A 210 -1.48 2.85 -2.61
C THR A 210 0.04 2.86 -2.35
N CYS A 211 0.83 2.67 -3.41
CA CYS A 211 2.28 2.95 -3.38
C CYS A 211 2.62 4.41 -3.71
N PHE A 212 1.61 5.28 -3.79
CA PHE A 212 1.74 6.73 -4.02
C PHE A 212 2.36 7.13 -5.36
N HIS A 213 2.14 6.33 -6.43
CA HIS A 213 2.56 6.65 -7.79
C HIS A 213 1.41 6.93 -8.78
N PRO A 214 0.47 7.86 -8.49
CA PRO A 214 -0.58 8.21 -9.45
C PRO A 214 0.02 8.94 -10.66
N VAL A 215 -0.28 8.45 -11.86
CA VAL A 215 0.16 9.04 -13.14
C VAL A 215 -0.95 8.97 -14.18
N GLY A 216 -0.80 9.70 -15.29
CA GLY A 216 -1.64 9.52 -16.49
C GLY A 216 -2.95 10.32 -16.55
N THR A 217 -3.28 11.10 -15.52
CA THR A 217 -4.49 11.95 -15.50
C THR A 217 -4.50 13.03 -16.58
N VAL A 218 -3.32 13.46 -17.04
CA VAL A 218 -3.10 14.36 -18.17
C VAL A 218 -2.19 13.64 -19.17
N LYS A 219 -2.76 12.70 -19.93
CA LYS A 219 -2.04 11.81 -20.85
C LYS A 219 -1.33 12.63 -21.94
N MET A 220 -0.03 12.42 -22.09
CA MET A 220 0.76 12.88 -23.23
C MET A 220 0.62 11.88 -24.38
N GLY A 221 0.40 12.35 -25.61
CA GLY A 221 0.27 11.47 -26.77
C GLY A 221 0.40 12.21 -28.11
N PRO A 222 0.55 11.45 -29.22
CA PRO A 222 0.62 12.02 -30.57
C PRO A 222 -0.72 12.63 -30.99
N ASP A 223 -0.72 13.44 -32.06
CA ASP A 223 -1.94 14.09 -32.59
C ASP A 223 -3.02 13.11 -33.04
N SER A 224 -2.64 11.86 -33.31
CA SER A 224 -3.55 10.77 -33.67
C SER A 224 -4.23 10.11 -32.47
N ASP A 225 -3.81 10.40 -31.23
CA ASP A 225 -4.40 9.83 -30.01
C ASP A 225 -5.54 10.73 -29.51
N PRO A 226 -6.82 10.33 -29.68
CA PRO A 226 -7.95 11.15 -29.28
C PRO A 226 -8.10 11.31 -27.76
N GLU A 227 -7.41 10.48 -26.96
CA GLU A 227 -7.43 10.55 -25.50
C GLU A 227 -6.26 11.39 -24.93
N ALA A 228 -5.34 11.86 -25.79
CA ALA A 228 -4.24 12.70 -25.35
C ALA A 228 -4.74 14.09 -24.92
N VAL A 229 -4.28 14.55 -23.77
CA VAL A 229 -4.59 15.89 -23.24
C VAL A 229 -3.49 16.90 -23.61
N VAL A 230 -2.24 16.45 -23.64
CA VAL A 230 -1.08 17.26 -24.05
C VAL A 230 -0.34 16.63 -25.23
N ASP A 231 0.33 17.47 -26.01
CA ASP A 231 1.26 17.02 -27.05
C ASP A 231 2.64 16.64 -26.49
N PRO A 232 3.56 16.08 -27.29
CA PRO A 232 4.92 15.72 -26.84
C PRO A 232 5.76 16.89 -26.30
N GLU A 233 5.38 18.13 -26.59
CA GLU A 233 5.98 19.35 -26.05
C GLU A 233 5.22 19.89 -24.82
N LEU A 234 4.33 19.09 -24.24
CA LEU A 234 3.53 19.37 -23.04
C LEU A 234 2.52 20.51 -23.20
N ARG A 235 2.16 20.87 -24.44
CA ARG A 235 1.18 21.92 -24.71
C ARG A 235 -0.23 21.32 -24.60
N VAL A 236 -1.11 22.02 -23.88
CA VAL A 236 -2.52 21.62 -23.73
C VAL A 236 -3.23 21.72 -25.07
N ARG A 237 -3.80 20.61 -25.52
CA ARG A 237 -4.50 20.51 -26.80
C ARG A 237 -5.75 21.40 -26.79
N GLY A 238 -5.97 22.14 -27.88
CA GLY A 238 -7.10 23.07 -28.00
C GLY A 238 -6.90 24.44 -27.34
N ILE A 239 -5.79 24.68 -26.63
CA ILE A 239 -5.49 25.95 -25.97
C ILE A 239 -4.23 26.58 -26.57
N LYS A 240 -4.34 27.82 -27.08
CA LYS A 240 -3.22 28.51 -27.76
C LYS A 240 -2.20 29.14 -26.82
N LYS A 241 -2.58 29.42 -25.58
CA LYS A 241 -1.73 30.04 -24.55
C LYS A 241 -2.09 29.45 -23.20
N PHE A 242 -1.34 28.44 -22.80
CA PHE A 242 -1.26 28.00 -21.42
C PHE A 242 0.16 28.38 -20.96
N LEU A 243 0.27 29.10 -19.84
CA LEU A 243 1.54 29.61 -19.31
C LEU A 243 2.43 28.49 -18.79
#